data_AF-A0A351WUL9-F1
#
_entry.id   AF-A0A351WUL9-F1
#
_cell.length_a   1.000
_cell.length_b   1.000
_cell.length_c   1.000
_cell.angle_alpha   90.00
_cell.angle_beta   90.00
_cell.angle_gamma   90.00
#
_symmetry.space_group_name_H-M   'P 1'
#
loop_
_entity.id
_entity.type
_entity.pdbx_description
1 polymer ?
#
loop_
_entity_poly.entity_id
_entity_poly.type
_entity_poly.pdbx_seq_one_letter_code
_entity_poly.pdbx_strand_id
1 'polypeptide(L)'
;MAGNVGCAGYLKARAERKTAPFEFWLSGYLTGLATYDKKINRIPKLELANGETGILLLERYCKMHPQETFQVAAREMARTVFYGEGR
;
A
#
# COMPACT_ATOMS: atom_id res chain seq x y z
N MET A 1 10.15 -0.53 -11.77
CA MET A 1 8.93 0.11 -11.20
C MET A 1 8.86 -0.23 -9.71
N ALA A 2 8.44 0.71 -8.85
CA ALA A 2 8.49 0.54 -7.39
C ALA A 2 7.66 -0.66 -6.88
N GLY A 3 6.55 -1.02 -7.54
CA GLY A 3 5.75 -2.20 -7.20
C GLY A 3 6.48 -3.54 -7.28
N ASN A 4 7.48 -3.67 -8.15
CA ASN A 4 8.27 -4.91 -8.30
C ASN A 4 9.45 -4.99 -7.31
N VAL A 5 9.72 -3.91 -6.58
CA VAL A 5 10.79 -3.90 -5.58
C VAL A 5 10.34 -4.75 -4.39
N GLY A 6 11.25 -5.55 -3.86
CA GLY A 6 10.99 -6.34 -2.66
C GLY A 6 10.64 -5.46 -1.45
N CYS A 7 9.91 -6.03 -0.51
CA CYS A 7 9.53 -5.39 0.74
C CYS A 7 10.75 -4.92 1.55
N ALA A 8 11.85 -5.69 1.53
CA ALA A 8 13.12 -5.24 2.11
C ALA A 8 13.64 -3.93 1.48
N GLY A 9 13.48 -3.77 0.16
CA GLY A 9 13.84 -2.55 -0.57
C GLY A 9 12.95 -1.36 -0.20
N TYR A 10 11.65 -1.58 -0.02
CA TYR A 10 10.73 -0.57 0.52
C TYR A 10 11.11 -0.15 1.94
N LEU A 11 11.37 -1.10 2.84
CA LEU A 11 11.77 -0.80 4.22
C LEU A 11 13.07 0.00 4.28
N LYS A 12 14.05 -0.35 3.43
CA LYS A 12 15.30 0.41 3.28
C LYS A 12 15.02 1.84 2.78
N ALA A 13 14.21 1.98 1.73
CA ALA A 13 13.84 3.30 1.21
C ALA A 13 13.11 4.15 2.27
N ARG A 14 12.32 3.52 3.15
CA ARG A 14 11.64 4.19 4.26
C ARG A 14 12.60 4.66 5.34
N ALA A 15 13.58 3.83 5.72
CA ALA A 15 14.64 4.25 6.64
C ALA A 15 15.46 5.42 6.07
N GLU A 16 15.69 5.45 4.76
CA GLU A 16 16.40 6.52 4.06
C GLU A 16 15.54 7.73 3.69
N ARG A 17 14.23 7.73 4.03
CA ARG A 17 13.25 8.77 3.63
C ARG A 17 13.15 8.99 2.11
N LYS A 18 13.38 7.94 1.32
CA LYS A 18 13.28 7.90 -0.14
C LYS A 18 12.05 7.13 -0.62
N THR A 19 10.92 7.32 0.04
CA THR A 19 9.67 6.58 -0.24
C THR A 19 8.85 7.15 -1.40
N ALA A 20 9.18 8.35 -1.89
CA ALA A 20 8.43 9.01 -2.96
C ALA A 20 8.10 8.10 -4.16
N PRO A 21 9.02 7.26 -4.70
CA PRO A 21 8.66 6.36 -5.81
C PRO A 21 7.61 5.31 -5.44
N PHE A 22 7.60 4.85 -4.19
CA PHE A 22 6.63 3.90 -3.67
C PHE A 22 5.27 4.56 -3.41
N GLU A 23 5.28 5.80 -2.90
CA GLU A 23 4.07 6.60 -2.65
C GLU A 23 3.37 6.98 -3.97
N PHE A 24 4.12 7.42 -4.98
CA PHE A 24 3.58 7.69 -6.31
C PHE A 24 3.00 6.44 -6.96
N TRP A 25 3.72 5.32 -6.86
CA TRP A 25 3.23 4.05 -7.40
C TRP A 25 1.96 3.57 -6.66
N LEU A 26 1.94 3.67 -5.33
CA LEU A 26 0.79 3.30 -4.50
C LEU A 26 -0.44 4.15 -4.81
N SER A 27 -0.27 5.46 -4.94
CA SER A 27 -1.33 6.39 -5.33
C SER A 27 -1.95 6.00 -6.67
N GLY A 28 -1.10 5.66 -7.66
CA GLY A 28 -1.56 5.18 -8.97
C GLY A 28 -2.31 3.84 -8.88
N TYR A 29 -1.78 2.89 -8.10
CA TYR A 29 -2.41 1.59 -7.87
C TYR A 29 -3.81 1.73 -7.24
N LEU A 30 -3.93 2.54 -6.19
CA LEU A 30 -5.20 2.76 -5.48
C LEU A 30 -6.22 3.53 -6.34
N THR A 31 -5.76 4.50 -7.13
CA THR A 31 -6.63 5.20 -8.11
C THR A 31 -7.15 4.23 -9.16
N GLY A 32 -6.30 3.31 -9.64
CA GLY A 32 -6.71 2.21 -10.51
C GLY A 32 -7.78 1.35 -9.87
N LEU A 33 -7.56 0.87 -8.64
CA LEU A 33 -8.55 0.07 -7.90
C LEU A 33 -9.90 0.80 -7.72
N ALA A 34 -9.87 2.08 -7.37
CA ALA A 34 -11.08 2.90 -7.23
C ALA A 34 -11.86 3.06 -8.55
N THR A 35 -11.15 3.06 -9.67
CA THR A 35 -11.77 3.14 -11.01
C THR A 35 -12.53 1.86 -11.37
N TYR A 36 -12.00 0.69 -10.98
CA TYR A 36 -12.59 -0.60 -11.31
C TYR A 36 -13.60 -1.12 -10.28
N ASP A 37 -13.46 -0.80 -8.99
CA ASP A 37 -14.36 -1.25 -7.93
C ASP A 37 -15.11 -0.07 -7.29
N LYS A 38 -16.39 0.08 -7.62
CA LYS A 38 -17.29 1.09 -7.03
C LYS A 38 -17.43 0.96 -5.51
N LYS A 39 -17.15 -0.21 -4.91
CA LYS A 39 -17.14 -0.40 -3.45
C LYS A 39 -15.93 0.27 -2.79
N ILE A 40 -14.82 0.40 -3.53
CA ILE A 40 -13.57 1.06 -3.11
C ILE A 40 -13.64 2.57 -3.33
N ASN A 41 -14.51 3.05 -4.24
CA ASN A 41 -14.71 4.46 -4.54
C ASN A 41 -15.43 5.23 -3.41
N ARG A 42 -14.98 5.03 -2.16
CA ARG A 42 -15.28 5.86 -1.00
C ARG A 42 -14.00 6.62 -0.65
N ILE A 43 -14.02 7.93 -0.91
CA ILE A 43 -12.91 8.86 -0.64
C ILE A 43 -12.25 8.62 0.74
N PRO A 44 -13.01 8.44 1.86
CA PRO A 44 -12.39 8.24 3.17
C PRO A 44 -11.52 6.99 3.27
N LYS A 45 -11.88 5.89 2.58
CA LYS A 45 -11.08 4.67 2.60
C LYS A 45 -9.83 4.80 1.74
N LEU A 46 -9.89 5.57 0.65
CA LEU A 46 -8.72 5.89 -0.18
C LEU A 46 -7.73 6.78 0.56
N GLU A 47 -8.22 7.74 1.36
CA GLU A 47 -7.39 8.55 2.24
C GLU A 47 -6.72 7.70 3.33
N LEU A 48 -7.43 6.75 3.94
CA LEU A 48 -6.84 5.81 4.89
C LEU A 48 -5.74 4.94 4.26
N ALA A 49 -5.97 4.45 3.04
CA ALA A 49 -5.02 3.61 2.30
C ALA A 49 -3.78 4.38 1.81
N ASN A 50 -3.92 5.66 1.43
CA ASN A 50 -2.81 6.53 1.05
C ASN A 50 -2.12 7.20 2.25
N GLY A 51 -2.78 7.24 3.40
CA GLY A 51 -2.31 7.91 4.60
C GLY A 51 -1.45 7.02 5.50
N GLU A 52 -1.27 7.50 6.74
CA GLU A 52 -0.42 6.84 7.75
C GLU A 52 -0.87 5.41 8.07
N THR A 53 -2.18 5.15 8.06
CA THR A 53 -2.72 3.81 8.32
C THR A 53 -2.25 2.81 7.25
N GLY A 54 -2.40 3.13 5.96
CA GLY A 54 -1.92 2.28 4.87
C GLY A 54 -0.41 2.06 4.92
N ILE A 55 0.35 3.11 5.25
CA ILE A 55 1.80 3.03 5.44
C ILE A 55 2.18 2.07 6.57
N LEU A 56 1.51 2.15 7.72
CA LEU A 56 1.77 1.24 8.85
C LEU A 56 1.45 -0.22 8.50
N LEU A 57 0.37 -0.46 7.76
CA LEU A 57 0.00 -1.78 7.27
C LEU A 57 1.03 -2.34 6.29
N LEU A 58 1.51 -1.52 5.35
CA LEU A 58 2.58 -1.87 4.42
C LEU A 58 3.87 -2.21 5.15
N GLU A 59 4.27 -1.38 6.11
CA GLU A 59 5.47 -1.60 6.91
C GLU A 59 5.38 -2.89 7.73
N ARG A 60 4.24 -3.13 8.37
CA ARG A 60 3.99 -4.36 9.14
C ARG A 60 4.07 -5.59 8.24
N TYR A 61 3.40 -5.57 7.09
CA TYR A 61 3.43 -6.66 6.13
C TYR A 61 4.85 -6.93 5.63
N CYS A 62 5.55 -5.88 5.20
CA CYS A 62 6.91 -6.01 4.67
C CYS A 62 7.94 -6.48 5.70
N LYS A 63 7.74 -6.20 6.99
CA LYS A 63 8.59 -6.76 8.06
C LYS A 63 8.41 -8.27 8.21
N MET A 64 7.20 -8.78 7.99
CA MET A 64 6.90 -10.22 8.06
C MET A 64 7.26 -10.95 6.76
N HIS A 65 7.21 -10.27 5.61
CA HIS A 65 7.39 -10.85 4.28
C HIS A 65 8.46 -10.10 3.46
N PRO A 66 9.73 -10.08 3.87
CA PRO A 66 10.77 -9.25 3.24
C PRO A 66 11.08 -9.63 1.79
N GLN A 67 10.83 -10.89 1.41
CA GLN A 67 11.07 -11.45 0.07
C GLN A 67 9.94 -11.13 -0.92
N GLU A 68 8.76 -10.73 -0.44
CA GLU A 68 7.63 -10.41 -1.32
C GLU A 68 7.77 -9.03 -1.93
N THR A 69 7.06 -8.78 -3.03
CA THR A 69 7.09 -7.48 -3.71
C THR A 69 6.20 -6.47 -3.02
N PHE A 70 6.53 -5.19 -3.19
CA PHE A 70 5.74 -4.09 -2.67
C PHE A 70 4.30 -4.09 -3.21
N GLN A 71 4.10 -4.55 -4.45
CA GLN A 71 2.77 -4.72 -5.02
C GLN A 71 1.92 -5.74 -4.24
N VAL A 72 2.50 -6.85 -3.78
CA VAL A 72 1.77 -7.83 -2.96
C VAL A 72 1.39 -7.22 -1.62
N ALA A 73 2.33 -6.51 -0.97
CA ALA A 73 2.05 -5.77 0.26
C ALA A 73 0.91 -4.74 0.07
N ALA A 74 0.91 -3.99 -1.03
CA ALA A 74 -0.13 -3.02 -1.36
C ALA A 74 -1.48 -3.67 -1.58
N ARG A 75 -1.52 -4.86 -2.19
CA ARG A 75 -2.74 -5.64 -2.36
C ARG A 75 -3.32 -6.10 -1.02
N GLU A 76 -2.49 -6.62 -0.12
CA GLU A 76 -2.96 -7.06 1.20
C GLU A 76 -3.38 -5.88 2.10
N MET A 77 -2.67 -4.75 2.00
CA MET A 77 -3.09 -3.50 2.64
C MET A 77 -4.46 -3.05 2.11
N ALA A 78 -4.63 -2.98 0.79
CA ALA A 78 -5.90 -2.61 0.16
C ALA A 78 -7.03 -3.57 0.57
N ARG A 79 -6.74 -4.89 0.62
CA ARG A 79 -7.68 -5.90 1.12
C ARG A 79 -8.15 -5.58 2.53
N THR A 80 -7.21 -5.25 3.42
CA THR A 80 -7.48 -4.90 4.82
C THR A 80 -8.30 -3.62 4.96
N VAL A 81 -7.92 -2.55 4.24
CA VAL A 81 -8.58 -1.23 4.36
C VAL A 81 -9.95 -1.22 3.70
N PHE A 82 -10.10 -1.84 2.53
CA PHE A 82 -11.35 -1.76 1.77
C PHE A 82 -12.36 -2.84 2.16
N TYR A 83 -11.88 -4.04 2.50
CA TYR A 83 -12.72 -5.22 2.73
C TYR A 83 -12.58 -5.82 4.12
N GLY A 84 -11.68 -5.30 4.97
CA GLY A 84 -11.71 -5.61 6.40
C GLY A 84 -13.04 -5.12 6.99
N GLU A 85 -13.76 -6.02 7.66
CA GLU A 85 -14.91 -5.64 8.47
C GLU A 85 -14.46 -4.58 9.48
N GLY A 86 -15.14 -3.43 9.47
CA GLY A 86 -14.93 -2.40 10.48
C GLY A 86 -15.16 -3.03 11.85
N ARG A 87 -14.18 -2.87 12.75
CA ARG A 87 -14.47 -2.91 14.17
C ARG A 87 -15.15 -1.61 14.57
#